data_AF-A0A7C5TCE6-F1
#
_entry.id   AF-A0A7C5TCE6-F1
#
_cell.length_a   1.000
_cell.length_b   1.000
_cell.length_c   1.000
_cell.angle_alpha   90.00
_cell.angle_beta   90.00
_cell.angle_gamma   90.00
#
_symmetry.space_group_name_H-M   'P 1'
#
loop_
_entity.id
_entity.type
_entity.pdbx_description
1 polymer ?
#
loop_
_entity_poly.entity_id
_entity_poly.type
_entity_poly.pdbx_seq_one_letter_code
_entity_poly.pdbx_strand_id
1 'polypeptide(L)'
;MELSGDFKVVNVKETGYKGIVRLEMESGSGLSLALEYPRDAVGVDIRQGDGVKVSISSNKDPNYASNWDVYMNGVVYHVSEGLVKISIGGLILDVNNFRNEVKVGEKVYVGLKLIK
;
A
#
# COMPACT_ATOMS: atom_id res chain seq x y z
N MET A 1 7.52 -7.95 8.08
CA MET A 1 7.32 -7.68 6.65
C MET A 1 8.23 -6.52 6.25
N GLU A 2 9.01 -6.71 5.20
CA GLU A 2 9.80 -5.63 4.58
C GLU A 2 9.59 -5.67 3.07
N LEU A 3 9.09 -4.57 2.52
CA LEU A 3 8.90 -4.32 1.10
C LEU A 3 9.23 -2.85 0.83
N SER A 4 10.03 -2.60 -0.19
CA SER A 4 10.29 -1.24 -0.67
C SER A 4 10.54 -1.28 -2.16
N GLY A 5 9.94 -0.36 -2.90
CA GLY A 5 10.13 -0.29 -4.34
C GLY A 5 9.25 0.76 -5.00
N ASP A 6 9.51 0.96 -6.29
CA ASP A 6 8.75 1.85 -7.13
C ASP A 6 7.67 1.06 -7.86
N PHE A 7 6.45 1.59 -7.82
CA PHE A 7 5.27 1.01 -8.44
C PHE A 7 4.64 2.02 -9.38
N LYS A 8 3.99 1.52 -10.42
CA LYS A 8 3.15 2.31 -11.32
C LYS A 8 1.70 2.04 -11.00
N VAL A 9 0.89 3.09 -10.88
CA VAL A 9 -0.57 2.97 -10.76
C VAL A 9 -1.13 2.58 -12.12
N VAL A 10 -1.55 1.32 -12.25
CA VAL A 10 -2.10 0.80 -13.52
C VAL A 10 -3.60 1.01 -13.63
N ASN A 11 -4.29 1.16 -12.49
CA ASN A 11 -5.72 1.40 -12.45
C ASN A 11 -6.17 2.11 -11.17
N VAL A 12 -7.28 2.85 -11.26
CA VAL A 12 -7.98 3.45 -10.12
C VAL A 12 -9.46 3.09 -10.24
N LYS A 13 -9.93 2.17 -9.41
CA LYS A 13 -11.31 1.68 -9.43
C LYS A 13 -12.14 2.37 -8.37
N GLU A 14 -13.35 2.79 -8.72
CA GLU A 14 -14.33 3.21 -7.71
C GLU A 14 -14.72 2.01 -6.83
N THR A 15 -14.98 2.27 -5.56
CA THR A 15 -15.52 1.26 -4.63
C THR A 15 -16.99 1.54 -4.34
N GLY A 16 -17.65 0.66 -3.58
CA GLY A 16 -19.00 0.93 -3.08
C GLY A 16 -19.05 2.01 -1.99
N TYR A 17 -17.90 2.50 -1.52
CA TYR A 17 -17.80 3.49 -0.46
C TYR A 17 -17.46 4.86 -1.02
N LYS A 18 -18.20 5.88 -0.60
CA LYS A 18 -17.97 7.25 -1.02
C LYS A 18 -16.56 7.72 -0.62
N GLY A 19 -15.80 8.22 -1.59
CA GLY A 19 -14.47 8.79 -1.38
C GLY A 19 -13.36 7.77 -1.16
N ILE A 20 -13.65 6.48 -1.30
CA ILE A 20 -12.66 5.40 -1.28
C ILE A 20 -12.54 4.83 -2.69
N VAL A 21 -11.31 4.80 -3.20
CA VAL A 21 -10.96 4.16 -4.47
C VAL A 21 -10.06 2.96 -4.20
N ARG A 22 -9.96 2.05 -5.15
CA ARG A 22 -9.00 0.95 -5.13
C ARG A 22 -7.90 1.22 -6.15
N LEU A 23 -6.72 1.55 -5.65
CA LEU A 23 -5.50 1.74 -6.44
C LEU A 23 -4.90 0.38 -6.74
N GLU A 24 -4.76 0.05 -8.03
CA GLU A 24 -4.03 -1.14 -8.47
C GLU A 24 -2.67 -0.69 -9.00
N MET A 25 -1.60 -1.26 -8.44
CA MET A 25 -0.23 -0.85 -8.68
C MET A 25 0.66 -2.04 -9.00
N GLU A 26 1.62 -1.87 -9.90
CA GLU A 26 2.55 -2.93 -10.32
C GLU A 26 3.99 -2.43 -10.29
N SER A 27 4.92 -3.29 -9.86
CA SER A 27 6.36 -3.02 -9.91
C SER A 27 7.01 -3.72 -11.10
N GLY A 28 8.17 -3.22 -11.53
CA GLY A 28 9.01 -3.89 -12.53
C GLY A 28 9.55 -5.26 -12.07
N SER A 29 9.46 -5.59 -10.77
CA SER A 29 9.85 -6.89 -10.21
C SER A 29 8.74 -7.94 -10.23
N GLY A 30 7.54 -7.61 -10.73
CA GLY A 30 6.39 -8.52 -10.79
C GLY A 30 5.56 -8.60 -9.51
N LEU A 31 5.81 -7.72 -8.53
CA LEU A 31 4.91 -7.53 -7.40
C LEU A 31 3.73 -6.66 -7.83
N SER A 32 2.55 -6.94 -7.29
CA SER A 32 1.40 -6.06 -7.46
C SER A 32 0.69 -5.78 -6.15
N LEU A 33 0.21 -4.56 -6.02
CA LEU A 33 -0.49 -4.06 -4.84
C LEU A 33 -1.90 -3.63 -5.23
N ALA A 34 -2.86 -3.89 -4.35
CA ALA A 34 -4.20 -3.33 -4.47
C ALA A 34 -4.62 -2.70 -3.14
N LEU A 35 -4.68 -1.36 -3.12
CA LEU A 35 -4.90 -0.56 -1.91
C LEU A 35 -6.25 0.16 -1.98
N GLU A 36 -7.11 -0.06 -0.99
CA GLU A 36 -8.22 0.84 -0.72
C GLU A 36 -7.69 2.15 -0.14
N TYR A 37 -7.87 3.22 -0.91
CA TYR A 37 -7.28 4.52 -0.67
C TYR A 37 -8.38 5.57 -0.42
N PRO A 38 -8.38 6.24 0.74
CA PRO A 38 -9.36 7.25 1.08
C PRO A 38 -9.00 8.59 0.41
N ARG A 39 -9.17 8.63 -0.92
CA ARG A 39 -8.79 9.76 -1.80
C ARG A 39 -9.26 11.10 -1.26
N ASP A 40 -10.51 11.17 -0.81
CA ASP A 40 -11.14 12.43 -0.40
C ASP A 40 -10.69 12.89 1.00
N ALA A 41 -10.01 12.04 1.78
CA ALA A 41 -9.58 12.35 3.15
C ALA A 41 -8.06 12.59 3.28
N VAL A 42 -7.24 11.97 2.44
CA VAL A 42 -5.77 12.02 2.56
C VAL A 42 -5.16 13.28 1.96
N GLY A 43 -5.84 13.92 1.01
CA GLY A 43 -5.37 15.17 0.37
C GLY A 43 -4.24 14.99 -0.63
N VAL A 44 -3.82 13.75 -0.93
CA VAL A 44 -2.88 13.41 -2.00
C VAL A 44 -3.65 12.76 -3.14
N ASP A 45 -3.63 13.38 -4.31
CA ASP A 45 -4.33 12.88 -5.50
C ASP A 45 -3.43 11.91 -6.27
N ILE A 46 -3.74 10.61 -6.20
CA ILE A 46 -3.02 9.53 -6.90
C ILE A 46 -3.88 9.07 -8.06
N ARG A 47 -3.34 9.16 -9.28
CA ARG A 47 -4.04 8.90 -10.53
C ARG A 47 -3.43 7.72 -11.28
N GLN A 48 -4.22 7.18 -12.21
CA GLN A 48 -3.72 6.18 -13.14
C GLN A 48 -2.56 6.76 -13.97
N GLY A 49 -1.48 5.98 -14.07
CA GLY A 49 -0.25 6.37 -14.77
C GLY A 49 0.85 6.88 -13.83
N ASP A 50 0.51 7.30 -12.61
CA ASP A 50 1.47 7.86 -11.65
C ASP A 50 2.50 6.82 -11.18
N GLY A 51 3.71 7.30 -10.92
CA GLY A 51 4.74 6.56 -10.20
C GLY A 51 4.59 6.78 -8.70
N VAL A 52 4.65 5.72 -7.91
CA VAL A 52 4.55 5.76 -6.45
C VAL A 52 5.65 4.90 -5.86
N LYS A 53 6.51 5.51 -5.04
CA LYS A 53 7.41 4.77 -4.16
C LYS A 53 6.62 4.25 -2.98
N VAL A 54 6.65 2.95 -2.76
CA VAL A 54 5.95 2.29 -1.66
C VAL A 54 6.97 1.68 -0.71
N SER A 55 6.75 1.84 0.59
CA SER A 55 7.45 1.10 1.63
C SER A 55 6.44 0.48 2.59
N ILE A 56 6.61 -0.81 2.89
CA ILE A 56 5.87 -1.52 3.92
C ILE A 56 6.90 -2.14 4.86
N SER A 57 6.92 -1.70 6.11
CA SER A 57 7.89 -2.16 7.11
C SER A 57 7.20 -2.49 8.42
N SER A 58 7.73 -3.45 9.16
CA SER A 58 7.28 -3.70 10.55
C SER A 58 7.77 -2.64 11.53
N ASN A 59 8.74 -1.81 11.09
CA ASN A 59 9.32 -0.75 11.89
C ASN A 59 8.75 0.60 11.45
N LYS A 60 8.36 1.42 12.42
CA LYS A 60 7.93 2.79 12.14
C LYS A 60 9.12 3.61 11.68
N ASP A 61 8.96 4.32 10.58
CA ASP A 61 9.95 5.31 10.11
C ASP A 61 9.92 6.50 11.08
N PRO A 62 11.03 6.85 11.75
CA PRO A 62 11.07 7.97 12.69
C PRO A 62 10.85 9.33 11.99
N ASN A 63 11.14 9.42 10.68
CA ASN A 63 11.06 10.64 9.89
C ASN A 63 9.89 10.58 8.88
N TYR A 64 8.86 9.79 9.18
CA TYR A 64 7.78 9.50 8.23
C TYR A 64 7.12 10.75 7.64
N ALA A 65 6.95 11.80 8.43
CA ALA A 65 6.28 13.04 8.02
C ALA A 65 7.03 13.82 6.93
N SER A 66 8.35 13.70 6.86
CA SER A 66 9.15 14.31 5.79
C SER A 66 9.43 13.35 4.64
N ASN A 67 9.41 12.05 4.91
CA ASN A 67 9.80 11.05 3.94
C ASN A 67 8.66 10.69 2.97
N TRP A 68 7.41 10.69 3.45
CA TRP A 68 6.25 10.15 2.76
C TRP A 68 5.14 11.18 2.60
N ASP A 69 4.47 11.18 1.46
CA ASP A 69 3.29 12.02 1.21
C ASP A 69 2.06 11.44 1.93
N VAL A 70 2.00 10.11 2.02
CA VAL A 70 0.99 9.36 2.77
C VAL A 70 1.68 8.36 3.68
N TYR A 71 1.29 8.32 4.96
CA TYR A 71 1.81 7.36 5.92
C TYR A 71 0.69 6.75 6.76
N MET A 72 0.60 5.43 6.74
CA MET A 72 -0.48 4.66 7.35
C MET A 72 0.10 3.51 8.19
N ASN A 73 -0.71 2.94 9.06
CA ASN A 73 -0.35 1.73 9.80
C ASN A 73 -1.50 0.71 9.75
N GLY A 74 -1.15 -0.56 9.82
CA GLY A 74 -2.11 -1.65 9.73
C GLY A 74 -1.61 -2.93 10.36
N VAL A 75 -2.40 -3.98 10.22
CA VAL A 75 -2.10 -5.32 10.72
C VAL A 75 -2.28 -6.33 9.61
N VAL A 76 -1.31 -7.22 9.43
CA VAL A 76 -1.43 -8.39 8.55
C VAL A 76 -2.49 -9.32 9.13
N TYR A 77 -3.57 -9.59 8.40
CA TYR A 77 -4.64 -10.47 8.88
C TYR A 77 -4.76 -11.78 8.08
N HIS A 78 -4.11 -11.86 6.92
CA HIS A 78 -4.11 -13.05 6.08
C HIS A 78 -2.77 -13.22 5.39
N VAL A 79 -2.26 -14.45 5.39
CA VAL A 79 -1.06 -14.86 4.63
C VAL A 79 -1.38 -16.19 3.96
N SER A 80 -1.20 -16.25 2.65
CA SER A 80 -1.25 -17.48 1.85
C SER A 80 -0.14 -17.45 0.80
N GLU A 81 -0.03 -18.50 -0.01
CA GLU A 81 1.00 -18.61 -1.03
C GLU A 81 0.96 -17.41 -2.00
N GLY A 82 2.00 -16.56 -1.93
CA GLY A 82 2.12 -15.37 -2.77
C GLY A 82 1.17 -14.22 -2.46
N LEU A 83 0.33 -14.30 -1.41
CA LEU A 83 -0.65 -13.26 -1.09
C LEU A 83 -0.61 -12.90 0.40
N VAL A 84 -0.43 -11.62 0.68
CA VAL A 84 -0.54 -11.03 2.02
C VAL A 84 -1.65 -10.00 2.01
N LYS A 85 -2.55 -10.03 2.99
CA LYS A 85 -3.59 -9.00 3.18
C LYS A 85 -3.36 -8.24 4.49
N ILE A 86 -3.41 -6.92 4.39
CA ILE A 86 -3.19 -5.98 5.48
C ILE A 86 -4.47 -5.15 5.65
N SER A 87 -4.92 -4.99 6.90
CA SER A 87 -6.00 -4.09 7.26
C SER A 87 -5.41 -2.80 7.83
N ILE A 88 -5.74 -1.68 7.20
CA ILE A 88 -5.34 -0.32 7.57
C ILE A 88 -6.58 0.37 8.12
N GLY A 89 -6.89 0.13 9.40
CA GLY A 89 -8.08 0.69 10.05
C GLY A 89 -9.41 0.30 9.38
N GLY A 90 -9.45 -0.86 8.69
CA GLY A 90 -10.61 -1.32 7.92
C GLY A 90 -10.42 -1.23 6.40
N LEU A 91 -9.47 -0.43 5.91
CA LEU A 91 -9.10 -0.36 4.50
C LEU A 91 -8.19 -1.54 4.12
N ILE A 92 -8.42 -2.14 2.97
CA ILE A 92 -7.72 -3.35 2.55
C ILE A 92 -6.51 -3.00 1.66
N LEU A 93 -5.36 -3.56 2.01
CA LEU A 93 -4.18 -3.65 1.15
C LEU A 93 -3.87 -5.12 0.85
N ASP A 94 -3.91 -5.49 -0.43
CA ASP A 94 -3.44 -6.78 -0.92
C ASP A 94 -2.05 -6.62 -1.52
N VAL A 95 -1.13 -7.53 -1.14
CA VAL A 95 0.23 -7.61 -1.66
C VAL A 95 0.39 -8.97 -2.33
N ASN A 96 0.46 -8.98 -3.66
CA ASN A 96 0.51 -10.19 -4.47
C ASN A 96 1.94 -10.49 -4.91
N ASN A 97 2.20 -11.76 -5.20
CA ASN A 97 3.49 -12.34 -5.52
C ASN A 97 4.57 -12.12 -4.44
N PHE A 98 4.15 -11.90 -3.19
CA PHE A 98 5.07 -11.67 -2.08
C PHE A 98 5.61 -12.99 -1.53
N ARG A 99 6.94 -13.13 -1.44
CA ARG A 99 7.61 -14.39 -1.10
C ARG A 99 8.36 -14.39 0.23
N ASN A 100 8.54 -13.24 0.87
CA ASN A 100 9.27 -13.18 2.13
C ASN A 100 8.38 -13.64 3.29
N GLU A 101 9.02 -14.05 4.39
CA GLU A 101 8.30 -14.45 5.60
C GLU A 101 7.54 -13.27 6.22
N VAL A 102 6.25 -13.49 6.48
CA VAL A 102 5.34 -12.54 7.14
C VAL A 102 4.40 -13.34 8.04
N LYS A 103 4.04 -12.77 9.18
CA LYS A 103 3.16 -13.42 10.16
C LYS A 103 1.81 -12.70 10.26
N VAL A 104 0.74 -13.46 10.41
CA VAL A 104 -0.55 -12.90 10.81
C VAL A 104 -0.41 -12.24 12.19
N GLY A 105 -1.06 -11.10 12.37
CA GLY A 105 -0.97 -10.26 13.57
C GLY A 105 0.21 -9.28 13.56
N GLU A 106 1.08 -9.35 12.56
CA GLU A 106 2.21 -8.43 12.42
C GLU A 106 1.73 -7.01 12.14
N LYS A 107 2.18 -6.04 12.94
CA LYS A 107 1.95 -4.62 12.71
C LYS A 107 2.88 -4.14 11.61
N VAL A 108 2.35 -3.37 10.68
CA VAL A 108 3.10 -2.80 9.57
C VAL A 108 2.79 -1.31 9.40
N TYR A 109 3.76 -0.59 8.85
CA TYR A 109 3.65 0.81 8.49
C TYR A 109 3.85 0.93 6.98
N VAL A 110 2.95 1.67 6.34
CA VAL A 110 2.88 1.82 4.88
C VAL A 110 3.15 3.28 4.54
N GLY A 111 4.24 3.54 3.83
CA GLY A 111 4.58 4.84 3.28
C GLY A 111 4.37 4.86 1.77
N LEU A 112 3.74 5.91 1.26
CA LEU A 112 3.59 6.20 -0.16
C LEU A 112 4.22 7.56 -0.45
N LYS A 113 4.98 7.66 -1.53
CA LYS A 113 5.52 8.91 -2.05
C LYS A 113 5.31 8.99 -3.55
N LEU A 114 4.67 10.06 -4.02
CA LEU A 114 4.46 10.29 -5.43
C LEU A 114 5.81 10.62 -6.09
N ILE A 115 6.12 9.91 -7.18
CA ILE A 115 7.32 10.14 -7.99
C ILE A 115 6.88 10.99 -9.18
N LYS A 116 7.52 12.15 -9.35
CA LYS A 116 7.31 13.01 -10.51
C LYS A 116 8.07 12.52 -11.72
#